data_AF-A0A0J9UF46-F1
#
_entry.id   AF-A0A0J9UF46-F1
#
_cell.length_a   1.000
_cell.length_b   1.000
_cell.length_c   1.000
_cell.angle_alpha   90.00
_cell.angle_beta   90.00
_cell.angle_gamma   90.00
#
_symmetry.space_group_name_H-M   'P 1'
#
loop_
_entity.id
_entity.type
_entity.pdbx_description
1 polymer ?
#
loop_
_entity_poly.entity_id
_entity_poly.type
_entity_poly.pdbx_seq_one_letter_code
_entity_poly.pdbx_strand_id
1 'polypeptide(L)'
;MSLLIGKGDTIYVRDVELDNEPIIVEWQQWFVDRTESYIPAQYRDVTGRIFIQVNKADEFRRKHDRSKDMYTVRINRDFLYGQNKEQTKRFLVLHNKDNEPNQCRFVQSAILAAGNEAAKVARSMGFDGGVDIVKFGEKYFGDKLREF
;
A
#
# COMPACT_ATOMS: atom_id res chain seq x y z
N MET A 1 16.18 -17.25 1.74
CA MET A 1 15.55 -16.06 2.37
C MET A 1 14.53 -15.52 1.39
N SER A 2 13.24 -15.57 1.74
CA SER A 2 12.21 -14.91 0.93
C SER A 2 12.39 -13.40 1.11
N LEU A 3 12.84 -12.70 0.07
CA LEU A 3 12.96 -11.23 0.03
C LEU A 3 11.58 -10.53 -0.02
N LEU A 4 10.51 -11.30 -0.07
CA LEU A 4 9.14 -10.84 -0.32
C LEU A 4 8.31 -11.02 0.95
N ILE A 5 7.68 -9.94 1.41
CA ILE A 5 6.79 -9.98 2.59
C ILE A 5 5.62 -10.95 2.35
N GLY A 6 5.34 -11.79 3.35
CA GLY A 6 4.35 -12.84 3.31
C GLY A 6 3.50 -12.92 4.58
N LYS A 7 2.58 -13.87 4.60
CA LYS A 7 1.75 -14.17 5.76
C LYS A 7 2.60 -14.65 6.93
N GLY A 8 2.34 -14.13 8.12
CA GLY A 8 3.05 -14.50 9.35
C GLY A 8 4.32 -13.70 9.60
N ASP A 9 4.79 -12.95 8.60
CA ASP A 9 5.89 -12.00 8.77
C ASP A 9 5.47 -10.85 9.69
N THR A 10 6.47 -10.20 10.29
CA THR A 10 6.27 -9.08 11.19
C THR A 10 6.93 -7.85 10.60
N ILE A 11 6.21 -6.73 10.56
CA ILE A 11 6.72 -5.44 10.10
C ILE A 11 6.61 -4.41 11.22
N TYR A 12 7.36 -3.32 11.07
CA TYR A 12 7.36 -2.21 12.01
C TYR A 12 6.94 -0.93 11.32
N VAL A 13 5.85 -0.32 11.77
CA VAL A 13 5.31 0.94 11.25
C VAL A 13 5.48 2.02 12.31
N ARG A 14 6.08 3.16 11.98
CA ARG A 14 6.21 4.26 12.95
C ARG A 14 4.88 4.98 13.14
N ASP A 15 4.63 5.46 14.35
CA ASP A 15 3.41 6.21 14.70
C ASP A 15 3.24 7.45 13.83
N VAL A 16 4.34 8.17 13.60
CA VAL A 16 4.37 9.36 12.73
C VAL A 16 3.96 9.08 11.29
N GLU A 17 4.08 7.83 10.81
CA GLU A 17 3.68 7.47 9.45
C GLU A 17 2.15 7.31 9.33
N LEU A 18 1.46 7.08 10.45
CA LEU A 18 0.01 7.03 10.50
C LEU A 18 -0.62 8.43 10.54
N ASP A 19 0.19 9.47 10.69
CA ASP A 19 -0.22 10.87 10.65
C ASP A 19 0.14 11.52 9.30
N ASN A 20 0.62 10.73 8.33
CA ASN A 20 0.86 11.19 6.97
C ASN A 20 -0.45 11.62 6.30
N GLU A 21 -0.37 12.64 5.44
CA GLU A 21 -1.52 13.13 4.67
C GLU A 21 -2.15 11.97 3.86
N PRO A 22 -3.46 11.71 4.03
CA PRO A 22 -4.13 10.68 3.27
C PRO A 22 -4.11 10.97 1.77
N ILE A 23 -3.95 9.92 0.98
CA ILE A 23 -4.12 9.98 -0.48
C ILE A 23 -5.50 9.48 -0.86
N ILE A 24 -6.08 10.06 -1.91
CA ILE A 24 -7.36 9.63 -2.46
C ILE A 24 -7.09 8.57 -3.52
N VAL A 25 -7.74 7.41 -3.38
CA VAL A 25 -7.70 6.32 -4.36
C VAL A 25 -9.09 6.18 -4.97
N GLU A 26 -9.15 6.39 -6.27
CA GLU A 26 -10.39 6.32 -7.06
C GLU A 26 -10.37 5.10 -7.97
N TRP A 27 -11.51 4.40 -8.05
CA TRP A 27 -11.68 3.24 -8.94
C TRP A 27 -13.14 3.10 -9.36
N GLN A 28 -13.38 2.24 -10.35
CA GLN A 28 -14.73 1.89 -10.78
C GLN A 28 -14.99 0.43 -10.41
N GLN A 29 -16.16 0.15 -9.83
CA GLN A 29 -16.59 -1.19 -9.45
C GLN A 29 -18.09 -1.32 -9.75
N TRP A 30 -18.46 -2.35 -10.53
CA TRP A 30 -19.83 -2.56 -11.01
C TRP A 30 -20.45 -1.33 -11.67
N PHE A 31 -19.69 -0.67 -12.55
CA PHE A 31 -20.07 0.58 -13.23
C PHE A 31 -20.28 1.80 -12.31
N VAL A 32 -19.99 1.68 -11.01
CA VAL A 32 -20.08 2.78 -10.04
C VAL A 32 -18.69 3.28 -9.70
N ASP A 33 -18.50 4.60 -9.75
CA ASP A 33 -17.29 5.25 -9.29
C ASP A 33 -17.23 5.20 -7.77
N ARG A 34 -16.07 4.79 -7.25
CA ARG A 34 -15.76 4.65 -5.84
C ARG A 34 -14.51 5.45 -5.54
N THR A 35 -14.49 6.03 -4.36
CA THR A 35 -13.35 6.78 -3.85
C THR A 35 -13.19 6.48 -2.38
N GLU A 36 -11.94 6.30 -1.95
CA GLU A 36 -11.60 6.14 -0.54
C GLU A 36 -10.25 6.76 -0.23
N SER A 37 -10.10 7.18 1.03
CA SER A 37 -8.86 7.79 1.53
C SER A 37 -7.99 6.75 2.24
N TYR A 38 -6.69 6.80 1.95
CA TYR A 38 -5.70 5.88 2.49
C TYR A 38 -4.49 6.64 3.03
N ILE A 39 -4.05 6.29 4.23
CA ILE A 39 -2.83 6.81 4.82
C ILE A 39 -1.65 5.98 4.25
N PRO A 40 -0.74 6.59 3.48
CA PRO A 40 0.45 5.91 3.02
C PRO A 40 1.49 5.90 4.15
N ALA A 41 1.95 4.71 4.55
CA ALA A 41 2.98 4.57 5.58
C ALA A 41 4.14 3.68 5.11
N GLN A 42 5.34 3.96 5.61
CA GLN A 42 6.50 3.09 5.41
C GLN A 42 6.63 2.09 6.55
N TYR A 43 7.07 0.88 6.22
CA TYR A 43 7.40 -0.14 7.21
C TYR A 43 8.82 -0.67 7.04
N ARG A 44 9.39 -1.20 8.13
CA ARG A 44 10.77 -1.71 8.22
C ARG A 44 10.83 -3.24 8.34
N ASP A 45 12.06 -3.76 8.41
CA ASP A 45 12.51 -5.17 8.31
C ASP A 45 12.65 -5.64 6.85
N VAL A 46 11.52 -5.77 6.15
CA VAL A 46 11.49 -5.81 4.68
C VAL A 46 11.03 -4.43 4.22
N THR A 47 11.92 -3.45 4.04
CA THR A 47 11.52 -2.06 3.74
C THR A 47 10.48 -1.98 2.62
N GLY A 48 9.30 -1.46 2.92
CA GLY A 48 8.18 -1.41 1.99
C GLY A 48 7.14 -0.37 2.37
N ARG A 49 6.02 -0.40 1.66
CA ARG A 49 4.92 0.56 1.81
C ARG A 49 3.61 -0.13 2.12
N ILE A 50 2.85 0.44 3.04
CA ILE A 50 1.51 0.02 3.39
C ILE A 50 0.53 1.18 3.17
N PHE A 51 -0.67 0.87 2.69
CA PHE A 51 -1.78 1.80 2.59
C PHE A 51 -2.87 1.36 3.56
N ILE A 52 -3.24 2.24 4.48
CA ILE A 52 -4.24 1.95 5.51
C ILE A 52 -5.45 2.83 5.23
N GLN A 53 -6.60 2.23 4.99
CA GLN A 53 -7.84 2.99 4.82
C GLN A 53 -8.11 3.80 6.09
N VAL A 54 -8.47 5.08 5.95
CA VAL A 54 -8.58 6.02 7.08
C VAL A 54 -9.50 5.49 8.19
N ASN A 55 -10.65 4.91 7.82
CA ASN A 55 -11.60 4.32 8.76
C ASN A 55 -11.07 3.07 9.51
N LYS A 56 -9.95 2.49 9.08
CA LYS A 56 -9.27 1.36 9.74
C LYS A 56 -8.04 1.80 10.55
N ALA A 57 -7.67 3.08 10.52
CA ALA A 57 -6.51 3.57 11.26
C ALA A 57 -6.65 3.38 12.78
N ASP A 58 -7.83 3.66 13.34
CA ASP A 58 -8.08 3.44 14.77
C ASP A 58 -8.03 1.95 15.15
N GLU A 59 -8.58 1.08 14.29
CA GLU A 59 -8.53 -0.37 14.45
C GLU A 59 -7.08 -0.86 14.42
N PHE A 60 -6.29 -0.36 13.46
CA PHE A 60 -4.86 -0.66 13.33
C PHE A 60 -4.08 -0.27 14.59
N ARG A 61 -4.30 0.95 15.11
CA ARG A 61 -3.62 1.44 16.32
C ARG A 61 -3.96 0.61 17.57
N ARG A 62 -5.18 0.07 17.66
CA ARG A 62 -5.63 -0.76 18.79
C ARG A 62 -5.19 -2.22 18.70
N LYS A 63 -5.13 -2.78 17.49
CA LYS A 63 -4.83 -4.21 17.25
C LYS A 63 -3.35 -4.56 17.36
N HIS A 64 -2.46 -3.57 17.26
CA HIS A 64 -1.03 -3.81 17.16
C HIS A 64 -0.30 -3.32 18.39
N ASP A 65 0.64 -4.14 18.86
CA ASP A 65 1.48 -3.79 20.00
C ASP A 65 2.31 -2.55 19.66
N ARG A 66 2.27 -1.57 20.55
CA ARG A 66 3.03 -0.33 20.40
C ARG A 66 4.24 -0.38 21.33
N SER A 67 5.43 -0.32 20.75
CA SER A 67 6.68 -0.11 21.49
C SER A 67 7.19 1.29 21.19
N LYS A 68 7.13 2.18 22.19
CA LYS A 68 7.49 3.60 22.08
C LYS A 68 6.71 4.31 20.95
N ASP A 69 7.32 4.42 19.78
CA ASP A 69 6.91 5.15 18.59
C ASP A 69 6.67 4.23 17.39
N MET A 70 6.63 2.91 17.58
CA MET A 70 6.43 1.93 16.52
C MET A 70 5.34 0.91 16.88
N TYR A 71 4.53 0.57 15.88
CA TYR A 71 3.61 -0.56 15.91
C TYR A 71 4.30 -1.81 15.36
N THR A 72 4.20 -2.90 16.10
CA THR A 72 4.58 -4.24 15.65
C THR A 72 3.36 -4.92 15.03
N VAL A 73 3.44 -5.14 13.72
CA VAL A 73 2.31 -5.60 12.91
C VAL A 73 2.63 -6.98 12.36
N ARG A 74 1.83 -7.98 12.74
CA ARG A 74 1.90 -9.31 12.14
C ARG A 74 1.01 -9.38 10.91
N ILE A 75 1.59 -9.71 9.76
CA ILE A 75 0.86 -9.85 8.50
C ILE A 75 -0.07 -11.06 8.59
N ASN A 76 -1.36 -10.80 8.49
CA ASN A 76 -2.42 -11.79 8.58
C ASN A 76 -3.36 -11.68 7.36
N ARG A 77 -4.55 -12.28 7.44
CA ARG A 77 -5.54 -12.26 6.36
C ARG A 77 -6.28 -10.93 6.22
N ASP A 78 -6.09 -9.97 7.12
CA ASP A 78 -6.72 -8.64 7.04
C ASP A 78 -6.04 -7.77 5.97
N PHE A 79 -4.80 -8.10 5.62
CA PHE A 79 -4.03 -7.40 4.59
C PHE A 79 -4.23 -8.06 3.23
N LEU A 80 -4.35 -7.22 2.20
CA LEU A 80 -4.09 -7.58 0.82
C LEU A 80 -2.73 -7.03 0.41
N TYR A 81 -2.25 -7.44 -0.76
CA TYR A 81 -1.02 -6.90 -1.32
C TYR A 81 -1.11 -6.63 -2.81
N GLY A 82 -0.37 -5.61 -3.26
CA GLY A 82 0.04 -5.46 -4.65
C GLY A 82 1.49 -5.91 -4.83
N GLN A 83 1.88 -6.26 -6.04
CA GLN A 83 3.22 -6.70 -6.38
C GLN A 83 3.63 -6.26 -7.79
N ASN A 84 4.93 -6.01 -7.98
CA ASN A 84 5.48 -5.77 -9.32
C ASN A 84 5.46 -7.05 -10.18
N LYS A 85 5.58 -6.89 -11.52
CA LYS A 85 5.48 -8.03 -12.45
C LYS A 85 6.57 -9.06 -12.22
N GLU A 86 7.76 -8.61 -11.83
CA GLU A 86 8.91 -9.45 -11.53
C GLU A 86 8.76 -10.19 -10.19
N GLN A 87 7.71 -9.88 -9.42
CA GLN A 87 7.38 -10.49 -8.11
C GLN A 87 8.53 -10.39 -7.11
N THR A 88 9.27 -9.28 -7.16
CA THR A 88 10.42 -9.02 -6.29
C THR A 88 10.09 -8.08 -5.14
N LYS A 89 8.99 -7.33 -5.22
CA LYS A 89 8.49 -6.47 -4.13
C LYS A 89 6.97 -6.53 -4.02
N ARG A 90 6.50 -6.32 -2.79
CA ARG A 90 5.08 -6.16 -2.46
C ARG A 90 4.88 -4.86 -1.69
N PHE A 91 3.70 -4.29 -1.84
CA PHE A 91 3.17 -3.29 -0.94
C PHE A 91 1.87 -3.81 -0.33
N LEU A 92 1.56 -3.37 0.87
CA LEU A 92 0.42 -3.86 1.64
C LEU A 92 -0.75 -2.90 1.55
N VAL A 93 -1.96 -3.43 1.64
CA VAL A 93 -3.20 -2.65 1.71
C VAL A 93 -4.07 -3.22 2.83
N LEU A 94 -4.47 -2.37 3.76
CA LEU A 94 -5.44 -2.66 4.81
C LEU A 94 -6.70 -1.85 4.56
N HIS A 95 -7.77 -2.50 4.14
CA HIS A 95 -9.00 -1.84 3.69
C HIS A 95 -10.23 -2.74 3.82
N ASN A 96 -11.43 -2.19 3.62
CA ASN A 96 -12.62 -3.00 3.42
C ASN A 96 -12.44 -3.87 2.16
N LYS A 97 -12.51 -5.20 2.33
CA LYS A 97 -12.34 -6.17 1.25
C LYS A 97 -13.49 -6.22 0.25
N ASP A 98 -14.65 -5.64 0.58
CA ASP A 98 -15.74 -5.47 -0.39
C ASP A 98 -15.40 -4.45 -1.49
N ASN A 99 -14.42 -3.59 -1.21
CA ASN A 99 -13.82 -2.70 -2.20
C ASN A 99 -12.80 -3.50 -3.02
N GLU A 100 -12.92 -3.44 -4.35
CA GLU A 100 -12.00 -4.11 -5.28
C GLU A 100 -11.16 -3.13 -6.14
N PRO A 101 -10.47 -2.12 -5.57
CA PRO A 101 -9.54 -1.31 -6.34
C PRO A 101 -8.39 -2.16 -6.86
N ASN A 102 -8.06 -1.98 -8.14
CA ASN A 102 -6.86 -2.57 -8.74
C ASN A 102 -5.59 -1.99 -8.10
N GLN A 103 -4.53 -2.79 -8.02
CA GLN A 103 -3.26 -2.37 -7.42
C GLN A 103 -2.68 -1.11 -8.07
N CYS A 104 -2.91 -0.90 -9.37
CA CYS A 104 -2.43 0.26 -10.10
C CYS A 104 -2.98 1.58 -9.56
N ARG A 105 -4.18 1.58 -8.95
CA ARG A 105 -4.80 2.79 -8.39
C ARG A 105 -4.01 3.31 -7.20
N PHE A 106 -3.54 2.43 -6.32
CA PHE A 106 -2.67 2.81 -5.21
C PHE A 106 -1.35 3.39 -5.69
N VAL A 107 -0.74 2.77 -6.70
CA VAL A 107 0.54 3.25 -7.24
C VAL A 107 0.37 4.63 -7.89
N GLN A 108 -0.67 4.81 -8.71
CA GLN A 108 -0.98 6.09 -9.35
C GLN A 108 -1.20 7.19 -8.31
N SER A 109 -2.11 6.97 -7.35
CA SER A 109 -2.40 7.96 -6.30
C SER A 109 -1.17 8.30 -5.47
N ALA A 110 -0.36 7.31 -5.10
CA ALA A 110 0.85 7.53 -4.30
C ALA A 110 1.92 8.33 -5.07
N ILE A 111 2.10 8.03 -6.37
CA ILE A 111 3.04 8.74 -7.24
C ILE A 111 2.58 10.20 -7.46
N LEU A 112 1.29 10.40 -7.73
CA LEU A 112 0.72 11.73 -7.94
C LEU A 112 0.85 12.59 -6.68
N ALA A 113 0.55 12.03 -5.51
CA ALA A 113 0.69 12.73 -4.23
C ALA A 113 2.15 13.06 -3.87
N ALA A 114 3.11 12.26 -4.34
CA ALA A 114 4.53 12.44 -4.02
C ALA A 114 5.22 13.57 -4.79
N GLY A 115 4.65 14.02 -5.92
CA GLY A 115 5.23 15.08 -6.75
C GLY A 115 6.70 14.83 -7.09
N ASN A 116 7.61 15.67 -6.57
CA ASN A 116 9.06 15.55 -6.78
C ASN A 116 9.66 14.23 -6.26
N GLU A 117 8.98 13.56 -5.32
CA GLU A 117 9.42 12.30 -4.71
C GLU A 117 8.82 11.04 -5.38
N ALA A 118 8.09 11.23 -6.48
CA ALA A 118 7.45 10.17 -7.26
C ALA A 118 8.38 8.98 -7.55
N ALA A 119 9.62 9.24 -7.99
CA ALA A 119 10.58 8.20 -8.32
C ALA A 119 10.97 7.33 -7.11
N LYS A 120 11.06 7.91 -5.90
CA LYS A 120 11.36 7.17 -4.67
C LYS A 120 10.16 6.31 -4.25
N VAL A 121 8.95 6.86 -4.36
CA VAL A 121 7.70 6.13 -4.06
C VAL A 121 7.52 4.94 -5.00
N ALA A 122 7.68 5.14 -6.31
CA ALA A 122 7.62 4.05 -7.29
C ALA A 122 8.63 2.93 -6.96
N ARG A 123 9.90 3.28 -6.71
CA ARG A 123 10.96 2.31 -6.34
C ARG A 123 10.66 1.57 -5.04
N SER A 124 10.02 2.23 -4.06
CA SER A 124 9.62 1.59 -2.80
C SER A 124 8.61 0.47 -3.02
N MET A 125 7.79 0.57 -4.07
CA MET A 125 6.75 -0.40 -4.41
C MET A 125 7.20 -1.42 -5.47
N GLY A 126 8.47 -1.36 -5.92
CA GLY A 126 9.03 -2.31 -6.88
C GLY A 126 9.01 -1.84 -8.33
N PHE A 127 8.86 -0.54 -8.55
CA PHE A 127 8.69 0.02 -9.88
C PHE A 127 9.83 0.96 -10.27
N ASP A 128 10.23 0.89 -11.54
CA ASP A 128 11.21 1.82 -12.09
C ASP A 128 10.61 3.22 -12.13
N GLY A 129 11.15 4.13 -11.30
CA GLY A 129 10.72 5.52 -11.18
C GLY A 129 11.04 6.43 -12.37
N GLY A 130 11.20 5.85 -13.57
CA GLY A 130 11.37 6.58 -14.83
C GLY A 130 10.05 7.19 -15.32
N VAL A 131 10.19 8.16 -16.25
CA VAL A 131 9.22 9.19 -16.69
C VAL A 131 7.84 8.72 -17.16
N ASP A 132 7.58 7.42 -17.27
CA ASP A 132 6.29 6.94 -17.77
C ASP A 132 5.33 6.52 -16.64
N ILE A 133 4.97 7.48 -15.79
CA ILE A 133 3.79 7.36 -14.90
C ILE A 133 2.53 7.06 -15.73
N VAL A 134 2.48 7.52 -16.98
CA VAL A 134 1.42 7.21 -17.95
C VAL A 134 1.47 5.74 -18.41
N LYS A 135 2.64 5.20 -18.79
CA LYS A 135 2.76 3.76 -19.11
C LYS A 135 2.61 2.87 -17.88
N PHE A 136 2.79 3.43 -16.69
CA PHE A 136 2.48 2.75 -15.44
C PHE A 136 0.99 2.41 -15.33
N GLY A 137 0.12 3.32 -15.78
CA GLY A 137 -1.29 3.01 -15.98
C GLY A 137 -1.45 1.81 -16.91
N GLU A 138 -0.95 1.91 -18.13
CA GLU A 138 -1.13 0.88 -19.18
C GLU A 138 -0.57 -0.50 -18.80
N LYS A 139 0.58 -0.56 -18.12
CA LYS A 139 1.26 -1.82 -17.78
C LYS A 139 0.60 -2.58 -16.62
N TYR A 140 -0.15 -1.88 -15.74
CA TYR A 140 -0.75 -2.44 -14.53
C TYR A 140 -2.27 -2.26 -14.46
N PHE A 141 -2.90 -1.74 -15.52
CA PHE A 141 -4.35 -1.67 -15.64
C PHE A 141 -4.95 -3.07 -15.50
N GLY A 142 -5.81 -3.25 -14.48
CA GLY A 142 -6.62 -4.46 -14.30
C GLY A 142 -6.09 -5.48 -13.28
N ASP A 143 -4.88 -5.32 -12.75
CA ASP A 143 -4.40 -6.26 -11.72
C ASP A 143 -5.09 -6.00 -10.38
N LYS A 144 -5.80 -7.00 -9.86
CA LYS A 144 -6.39 -6.95 -8.52
C LYS A 144 -5.31 -7.01 -7.44
N LEU A 145 -5.62 -6.43 -6.27
CA LEU A 145 -4.93 -6.78 -5.03
C LEU A 145 -5.11 -8.27 -4.73
N ARG A 146 -4.13 -8.88 -4.08
CA ARG A 146 -4.09 -10.33 -3.81
C ARG A 146 -4.17 -10.62 -2.33
N GLU A 147 -4.77 -11.76 -2.00
CA GLU A 147 -4.77 -12.33 -0.64
C GLU A 147 -3.49 -13.12 -0.37
N PHE A 148 -3.18 -13.29 0.93
CA PHE A 148 -2.03 -14.04 1.45
C PHE A 148 -2.33 -15.51 1.81
#